data_AF-A0A0S7XZ20-F1
#
_entry.id   AF-A0A0S7XZ20-F1
#
_cell.length_a   1.000
_cell.length_b   1.000
_cell.length_c   1.000
_cell.angle_alpha   90.00
_cell.angle_beta   90.00
_cell.angle_gamma   90.00
#
_symmetry.space_group_name_H-M   'P 1'
#
loop_
_entity.id
_entity.type
_entity.pdbx_description
1 polymer ?
#
loop_
_entity_poly.entity_id
_entity_poly.type
_entity_poly.pdbx_seq_one_letter_code
_entity_poly.pdbx_strand_id
1 'polypeptide(L)'
;MKKIILIALYLVFSISAVYAYELNGSIENEGGGDYSISLQNQYGHEYNGNAIDNGNGTLDVNVEDYNGESYSGIATDNGDGSYDLDLQNDSSGGSAEGTADLDN
;
A
#
# COMPACT_ATOMS: atom_id res chain seq x y z
N MET A 1 -44.78 21.81 24.91
CA MET A 1 -43.43 21.44 25.38
C MET A 1 -42.92 20.32 24.47
N LYS A 2 -41.99 20.60 23.55
CA LYS A 2 -41.44 19.60 22.61
C LYS A 2 -40.29 18.87 23.29
N LYS A 3 -40.39 17.54 23.43
CA LYS A 3 -39.29 16.70 23.92
C LYS A 3 -38.33 16.46 22.75
N ILE A 4 -37.10 16.95 22.88
CA ILE A 4 -36.02 16.65 21.94
C ILE A 4 -35.39 15.34 22.40
N ILE A 5 -35.47 14.31 21.56
CA ILE A 5 -34.82 13.02 21.78
C ILE A 5 -33.42 13.13 21.22
N LEU A 6 -32.41 13.00 22.08
CA LEU A 6 -31.00 13.02 21.72
C LEU A 6 -30.59 11.58 21.37
N ILE A 7 -30.36 11.30 20.09
CA ILE A 7 -29.80 10.01 19.64
C ILE A 7 -28.28 10.19 19.62
N ALA A 8 -27.59 9.57 20.58
CA ALA A 8 -26.13 9.50 20.58
C ALA A 8 -25.69 8.44 19.57
N LEU A 9 -25.12 8.87 18.45
CA LEU A 9 -24.51 7.99 17.44
C LEU A 9 -23.13 7.57 17.96
N TYR A 10 -23.02 6.33 18.46
CA TYR A 10 -21.73 5.75 18.83
C TYR A 10 -21.00 5.29 17.55
N LEU A 11 -20.09 6.12 17.05
CA LEU A 11 -19.08 5.70 16.08
C LEU A 11 -17.99 4.94 16.84
N VAL A 12 -17.95 3.63 16.67
CA VAL A 12 -16.83 2.81 17.14
C VAL A 12 -15.72 2.95 16.11
N PHE A 13 -14.76 3.83 16.38
CA PHE A 13 -13.47 3.79 15.69
C PHE A 13 -12.68 2.65 16.32
N SER A 14 -12.69 1.49 15.68
CA SER A 14 -11.70 0.45 15.95
C SER A 14 -10.36 0.95 15.41
N ILE A 15 -9.54 1.56 16.27
CA ILE A 15 -8.13 1.77 15.95
C ILE A 15 -7.45 0.43 16.24
N SER A 16 -7.46 -0.46 15.25
CA SER A 16 -6.46 -1.52 15.19
C SER A 16 -5.11 -0.80 15.15
N ALA A 17 -4.25 -1.02 16.14
CA ALA A 17 -2.86 -0.58 16.03
C ALA A 17 -2.23 -1.41 14.91
N VAL A 18 -2.30 -0.87 13.70
CA VAL A 18 -1.69 -1.42 12.51
C VAL A 18 -0.19 -1.25 12.66
N TYR A 19 0.56 -2.35 12.68
CA TYR A 19 2.01 -2.28 12.49
C TYR A 19 2.25 -2.04 11.01
N ALA A 20 2.10 -0.79 10.58
CA ALA A 20 2.45 -0.39 9.23
C ALA A 20 3.98 -0.39 9.15
N TYR A 21 4.54 -1.33 8.38
CA TYR A 21 5.93 -1.18 7.95
C TYR A 21 5.96 -0.02 6.95
N GLU A 22 6.90 0.90 7.14
CA GLU A 22 7.18 1.93 6.16
C GLU A 22 8.11 1.32 5.10
N LEU A 23 7.61 1.20 3.87
CA LEU A 23 8.34 0.64 2.73
C LEU A 23 8.85 1.77 1.86
N ASN A 24 10.11 1.68 1.44
CA ASN A 24 10.67 2.60 0.47
C ASN A 24 11.42 1.83 -0.62
N GLY A 25 11.38 2.29 -1.85
CA GLY A 25 12.12 1.65 -2.94
C GLY A 25 11.82 2.21 -4.31
N SER A 26 11.85 1.34 -5.31
CA SER A 26 11.68 1.71 -6.70
C SER A 26 10.67 0.85 -7.44
N ILE A 27 10.12 1.44 -8.49
CA ILE A 27 9.27 0.82 -9.49
C ILE A 27 9.99 0.97 -10.83
N GLU A 28 10.16 -0.12 -11.57
CA GLU A 28 10.76 -0.09 -12.92
C GLU A 28 9.69 -0.44 -13.96
N ASN A 29 9.65 0.30 -15.06
CA ASN A 29 8.70 0.05 -16.15
C ASN A 29 9.23 -1.07 -17.07
N GLU A 30 8.56 -2.22 -17.09
CA GLU A 30 8.91 -3.37 -17.94
C GLU A 30 8.28 -3.28 -19.34
N GLY A 31 7.43 -2.26 -19.57
CA GLY A 31 6.66 -2.06 -20.78
C GLY A 31 5.31 -2.74 -20.75
N GLY A 32 4.42 -2.33 -21.67
CA GLY A 32 3.11 -2.98 -21.84
C GLY A 32 2.10 -2.77 -20.71
N GLY A 33 2.43 -1.94 -19.71
CA GLY A 33 1.63 -1.76 -18.50
C GLY A 33 2.10 -2.62 -17.31
N ASP A 34 3.16 -3.41 -17.51
CA ASP A 34 3.79 -4.22 -16.46
C ASP A 34 4.95 -3.44 -15.83
N TYR A 35 5.10 -3.61 -14.51
CA TYR A 35 6.17 -2.98 -13.72
C TYR A 35 6.79 -4.01 -12.77
N SER A 36 8.08 -3.91 -12.53
CA SER A 36 8.73 -4.59 -11.42
C SER A 36 8.83 -3.65 -10.22
N ILE A 37 8.80 -4.23 -9.02
CA ILE A 37 8.81 -3.48 -7.76
C ILE A 37 9.89 -4.07 -6.85
N SER A 38 10.71 -3.18 -6.27
CA SER A 38 11.64 -3.52 -5.19
C SER A 38 11.50 -2.53 -4.05
N LEU A 39 11.16 -3.01 -2.86
CA LEU A 39 10.96 -2.21 -1.66
C LEU A 39 11.77 -2.75 -0.50
N GLN A 40 12.04 -1.89 0.47
CA GLN A 40 12.70 -2.25 1.71
C GLN A 40 12.07 -1.51 2.89
N ASN A 41 11.96 -2.17 4.04
CA ASN A 41 11.57 -1.49 5.28
C ASN A 41 12.79 -0.93 6.04
N GLN A 42 12.54 -0.18 7.12
CA GLN A 42 13.60 0.43 7.95
C GLN A 42 14.59 -0.56 8.59
N TYR A 43 14.28 -1.86 8.58
CA TYR A 43 15.13 -2.93 9.14
C TYR A 43 15.97 -3.64 8.07
N GLY A 44 15.83 -3.24 6.81
CA GLY A 44 16.55 -3.84 5.70
C GLY A 44 15.86 -5.07 5.10
N HIS A 45 14.61 -5.36 5.47
CA HIS A 45 13.85 -6.47 4.89
C HIS A 45 13.29 -6.07 3.54
N GLU A 46 13.57 -6.90 2.54
CA GLU A 46 13.19 -6.67 1.15
C GLU A 46 11.81 -7.25 0.84
N TYR A 47 11.10 -6.56 -0.05
CA TYR A 47 9.84 -6.96 -0.63
C TYR A 47 9.97 -6.77 -2.14
N ASN A 48 9.73 -7.83 -2.91
CA ASN A 48 9.91 -7.78 -4.36
C ASN A 48 8.70 -8.35 -5.07
N GLY A 49 8.38 -7.82 -6.24
CA GLY A 49 7.27 -8.32 -7.02
C GLY A 49 6.98 -7.47 -8.24
N ASN A 50 5.70 -7.31 -8.55
CA ASN A 50 5.25 -6.68 -9.77
C ASN A 50 4.03 -5.77 -9.52
N ALA A 51 3.86 -4.83 -10.45
CA ALA A 51 2.69 -3.96 -10.54
C ALA A 51 2.08 -4.01 -11.94
N ILE A 52 0.79 -3.72 -12.03
CA ILE A 52 0.07 -3.57 -13.31
C ILE A 52 -0.62 -2.20 -13.33
N ASP A 53 -0.43 -1.42 -14.39
CA ASP A 53 -1.08 -0.12 -14.55
C ASP A 53 -2.58 -0.24 -14.86
N ASN A 54 -3.38 0.47 -14.08
CA ASN A 54 -4.83 0.54 -14.22
C ASN A 54 -5.31 1.62 -15.21
N GLY A 55 -4.40 2.44 -15.76
CA GLY A 55 -4.70 3.50 -16.73
C GLY A 55 -5.42 4.71 -16.13
N ASN A 56 -5.46 4.81 -14.79
CA ASN A 56 -6.12 5.88 -14.04
C ASN A 56 -5.18 6.54 -13.01
N GLY A 57 -3.85 6.35 -13.17
CA GLY A 57 -2.85 6.87 -12.23
C GLY A 57 -2.60 5.96 -11.02
N THR A 58 -3.05 4.70 -11.05
CA THR A 58 -2.75 3.71 -10.01
C THR A 58 -2.19 2.42 -10.57
N LEU A 59 -1.37 1.73 -9.78
CA LEU A 59 -0.88 0.38 -10.08
C LEU A 59 -1.49 -0.64 -9.11
N ASP A 60 -1.90 -1.80 -9.63
CA ASP A 60 -2.22 -2.97 -8.81
C ASP A 60 -0.91 -3.66 -8.42
N VAL A 61 -0.54 -3.58 -7.15
CA VAL A 61 0.74 -4.06 -6.61
C VAL A 61 0.59 -5.45 -6.00
N ASN A 62 1.54 -6.33 -6.30
CA ASN A 62 1.73 -7.60 -5.61
C ASN A 62 3.21 -7.85 -5.33
N VAL A 63 3.58 -7.94 -4.06
CA VAL A 63 4.96 -8.17 -3.60
C VAL A 63 5.05 -9.29 -2.58
N GLU A 64 6.20 -9.92 -2.48
CA GLU A 64 6.49 -10.95 -1.48
C GLU A 64 7.66 -10.48 -0.61
N ASP A 65 7.54 -10.65 0.71
CA ASP A 65 8.62 -10.36 1.65
C ASP A 65 9.68 -11.48 1.69
N TYR A 66 10.82 -11.22 2.35
CA TYR A 66 11.91 -12.21 2.49
C TYR A 66 11.52 -13.52 3.22
N ASN A 67 10.38 -13.56 3.92
CA ASN A 67 9.86 -14.76 4.56
C ASN A 67 8.87 -15.54 3.67
N GLY A 68 8.53 -15.02 2.48
CA GLY A 68 7.56 -15.61 1.58
C GLY A 68 6.11 -15.17 1.84
N GLU A 69 5.89 -14.12 2.62
CA GLU A 69 4.54 -13.59 2.85
C GLU A 69 4.16 -12.61 1.74
N SER A 70 2.98 -12.83 1.14
CA SER A 70 2.45 -11.98 0.08
C SER A 70 1.75 -10.75 0.63
N TYR A 71 1.99 -9.62 -0.02
CA TYR A 71 1.32 -8.36 0.21
C TYR A 71 0.77 -7.85 -1.12
N SER A 72 -0.49 -7.41 -1.11
CA SER A 72 -1.15 -6.84 -2.28
C SER A 72 -1.81 -5.50 -1.96
N GLY A 73 -1.94 -4.64 -2.96
CA GLY A 73 -2.51 -3.31 -2.73
C GLY A 73 -2.41 -2.38 -3.92
N ILE A 74 -2.40 -1.08 -3.65
CA ILE A 74 -2.41 -0.04 -4.67
C ILE A 74 -1.19 0.87 -4.50
N ALA A 75 -0.54 1.20 -5.62
CA ALA A 75 0.37 2.33 -5.71
C ALA A 75 -0.35 3.50 -6.39
N THR A 76 -0.31 4.71 -5.83
CA THR A 76 -0.95 5.90 -6.39
C THR A 76 0.11 6.89 -6.88
N ASP A 77 0.03 7.28 -8.16
CA ASP A 77 0.95 8.25 -8.76
C ASP A 77 0.77 9.65 -8.15
N ASN A 78 1.86 10.23 -7.67
CA ASN A 78 1.89 11.59 -7.11
C ASN A 78 2.10 12.68 -8.18
N GLY A 79 2.36 12.28 -9.44
CA GLY A 79 2.56 13.18 -10.58
C GLY A 79 3.96 13.79 -10.66
N ASP A 80 4.89 13.36 -9.82
CA ASP A 80 6.29 13.79 -9.78
C ASP A 80 7.29 12.65 -10.02
N GLY A 81 6.79 11.46 -10.39
CA GLY A 81 7.59 10.26 -10.56
C GLY A 81 7.67 9.41 -9.29
N SER A 82 7.03 9.80 -8.18
CA SER A 82 6.85 8.96 -7.00
C SER A 82 5.45 8.37 -6.91
N TYR A 83 5.33 7.25 -6.20
CA TYR A 83 4.09 6.56 -5.93
C TYR A 83 3.92 6.31 -4.43
N ASP A 84 2.72 6.59 -3.90
CA ASP A 84 2.32 6.23 -2.54
C ASP A 84 1.77 4.80 -2.52
N LEU A 85 2.26 3.97 -1.61
CA LEU A 85 1.91 2.55 -1.46
C LEU A 85 0.95 2.35 -0.29
N ASP A 86 -0.13 1.61 -0.53
CA ASP A 86 -1.04 1.06 0.49
C ASP A 86 -1.20 -0.44 0.24
N LEU A 87 -0.50 -1.26 1.02
CA LEU A 87 -0.41 -2.71 0.87
C LEU A 87 -0.96 -3.44 2.09
N GLN A 88 -1.60 -4.58 1.86
CA GLN A 88 -2.08 -5.47 2.91
C GLN A 88 -1.42 -6.83 2.78
N ASN A 89 -1.01 -7.38 3.92
CA ASN A 89 -0.55 -8.76 3.99
C ASN A 89 -1.76 -9.69 3.81
N ASP A 90 -1.70 -10.53 2.79
CA ASP A 90 -2.84 -11.36 2.36
C ASP A 90 -3.18 -12.48 3.37
N SER A 91 -2.22 -12.87 4.21
CA SER A 91 -2.34 -13.99 5.15
C SER A 91 -2.71 -13.56 6.57
N SER A 92 -2.05 -12.52 7.09
CA SER A 92 -2.10 -12.10 8.49
C SER A 92 -2.95 -10.85 8.72
N GLY A 93 -3.33 -10.12 7.66
CA GLY A 93 -4.09 -8.88 7.74
C GLY A 93 -3.31 -7.70 8.33
N GLY A 94 -1.97 -7.79 8.40
CA GLY A 94 -1.11 -6.63 8.60
C GLY A 94 -1.18 -5.70 7.40
N SER A 95 -0.80 -4.43 7.55
CA SER A 95 -0.62 -3.53 6.41
C SER A 95 0.79 -2.98 6.36
N ALA A 96 1.16 -2.48 5.20
CA ALA A 96 2.40 -1.77 4.95
C ALA A 96 2.08 -0.56 4.08
N GLU A 97 2.66 0.57 4.41
CA GLU A 97 2.50 1.82 3.67
C GLU A 97 3.88 2.29 3.24
N GLY A 98 3.98 3.13 2.22
CA GLY A 98 5.31 3.50 1.74
C GLY A 98 5.33 4.43 0.56
N THR A 99 6.54 4.68 0.06
CA THR A 99 6.76 5.42 -1.18
C THR A 99 7.70 4.65 -2.09
N ALA A 100 7.49 4.74 -3.39
CA ALA A 100 8.44 4.21 -4.36
C ALA A 100 8.61 5.18 -5.53
N ASP A 101 9.85 5.35 -5.96
CA ASP A 101 10.18 6.20 -7.09
C ASP A 101 10.19 5.39 -8.39
N LEU A 102 9.65 5.95 -9.47
CA LEU A 102 9.72 5.38 -10.80
C LEU A 102 11.12 5.58 -11.39
N ASP A 103 11.89 4.50 -11.44
CA ASP A 103 13.18 4.45 -12.10
C ASP A 103 12.97 4.22 -13.61
N ASN A 104 13.44 5.17 -14.43
CA ASN A 104 13.40 5.12 -15.90
C ASN A 104 14.70 4.60 -16.51
#